data_AF-A0A336N380-F1
#
_entry.id   AF-A0A336N380-F1
#
_cell.length_a   1.000
_cell.length_b   1.000
_cell.length_c   1.000
_cell.angle_alpha   90.00
_cell.angle_beta   90.00
_cell.angle_gamma   90.00
#
_symmetry.space_group_name_H-M   'P 1'
#
loop_
_entity.id
_entity.type
_entity.pdbx_description
1 polymer ?
#
loop_
_entity_poly.entity_id
_entity_poly.type
_entity_poly.pdbx_seq_one_letter_code
_entity_poly.pdbx_strand_id
1 'polypeptide(L)'
;MSQNKQQISTTESKLCATVNFNWFLKDAEKFENGTRSEPVPTTFKALVNGKEAFEELHDRIANAQHSIDIAIWGFQPSMHFKRDGKSPCIGDLLIQKALEGKKVRILVWSLPGNIQTFSEANLGNKPGVWLKDKVEGVTSEQVDYDRVV
;
A
#
# COMPACT_ATOMS: atom_id res chain seq x y z
N MET A 1 -6.76 -30.61 11.21
CA MET A 1 -6.47 -29.42 10.39
C MET A 1 -4.97 -29.35 10.11
N SER A 2 -4.64 -29.05 8.85
CA SER A 2 -3.34 -28.61 8.28
C SER A 2 -2.10 -29.50 8.46
N GLN A 3 -1.94 -30.48 7.56
CA GLN A 3 -0.62 -30.91 7.10
C GLN A 3 -0.25 -30.11 5.85
N ASN A 4 0.51 -29.02 6.01
CA ASN A 4 1.11 -28.31 4.88
C ASN A 4 2.43 -27.65 5.29
N LYS A 5 3.32 -28.43 5.91
CA LYS A 5 4.73 -28.04 6.01
C LYS A 5 5.44 -28.54 4.76
N GLN A 6 5.54 -27.69 3.73
CA GLN A 6 6.48 -27.94 2.64
C GLN A 6 7.87 -27.55 3.13
N GLN A 7 8.73 -28.55 3.32
CA GLN A 7 10.14 -28.34 3.60
C GLN A 7 10.87 -28.18 2.27
N ILE A 8 11.34 -26.97 1.98
CA ILE A 8 12.13 -26.68 0.77
C ILE A 8 13.61 -26.84 1.14
N SER A 9 14.31 -27.74 0.45
CA SER A 9 15.75 -27.93 0.64
C SER A 9 16.51 -26.77 -0.03
N THR A 10 17.28 -26.03 0.76
CA THR A 10 18.25 -25.03 0.26
C THR A 10 19.64 -25.67 0.21
N THR A 11 20.36 -25.49 -0.88
CA THR A 11 21.78 -25.89 -0.99
C THR A 11 22.67 -24.64 -0.91
N GLU A 12 23.94 -24.79 -0.51
CA GLU A 12 24.91 -23.68 -0.50
C GLU A 12 25.03 -22.97 -1.86
N SER A 13 24.80 -23.71 -2.95
CA SER A 13 24.80 -23.21 -4.33
C SER A 13 23.48 -22.57 -4.79
N LYS A 14 22.40 -22.67 -4.00
CA LYS A 14 21.07 -22.20 -4.38
C LYS A 14 20.38 -21.57 -3.16
N LEU A 15 20.76 -20.33 -2.88
CA LEU A 15 20.20 -19.47 -1.82
C LEU A 15 18.78 -18.95 -2.15
N CYS A 16 18.07 -19.58 -3.09
CA CYS A 16 16.70 -19.19 -3.46
C CYS A 16 15.72 -20.35 -3.19
N ALA A 17 14.61 -20.02 -2.54
CA ALA A 17 13.50 -20.93 -2.31
C ALA A 17 12.28 -20.44 -3.10
N THR A 18 11.67 -21.34 -3.89
CA THR A 18 10.42 -21.06 -4.59
C THR A 18 9.26 -21.29 -3.63
N VAL A 19 8.77 -20.22 -3.00
CA VAL A 19 7.62 -20.29 -2.10
C VAL A 19 6.34 -20.13 -2.92
N ASN A 20 5.76 -21.24 -3.37
CA ASN A 20 4.45 -21.22 -4.01
C ASN A 20 3.38 -21.21 -2.93
N PHE A 21 2.77 -20.06 -2.65
CA PHE A 21 1.61 -19.97 -1.75
C PHE A 21 0.34 -20.47 -2.45
N ASN A 22 0.32 -21.75 -2.85
CA ASN A 22 -0.82 -22.38 -3.52
C ASN A 22 -2.10 -22.30 -2.68
N TRP A 23 -2.01 -22.13 -1.36
CA TRP A 23 -3.19 -21.97 -0.50
C TRP A 23 -3.97 -20.68 -0.77
N PHE A 24 -3.34 -19.63 -1.31
CA PHE A 24 -4.02 -18.36 -1.63
C PHE A 24 -4.88 -18.46 -2.89
N LEU A 25 -4.57 -19.40 -3.81
CA LEU A 25 -5.23 -19.53 -5.11
C LEU A 25 -6.04 -20.83 -5.29
N LYS A 26 -6.00 -21.76 -4.32
CA LYS A 26 -6.72 -23.05 -4.42
C LYS A 26 -8.22 -22.88 -4.67
N ASP A 27 -8.81 -21.88 -4.03
CA ASP A 27 -10.23 -21.55 -4.11
C ASP A 27 -10.48 -20.25 -4.91
N ALA A 28 -9.49 -19.78 -5.70
CA ALA A 28 -9.69 -18.61 -6.53
C ALA A 28 -10.85 -18.82 -7.51
N GLU A 29 -11.73 -17.82 -7.61
CA GLU A 29 -12.86 -17.82 -8.52
C GLU A 29 -12.39 -18.02 -9.97
N LYS A 30 -13.19 -18.74 -10.75
CA LYS A 30 -12.95 -18.86 -12.18
C LYS A 30 -13.29 -17.54 -12.84
N PHE A 31 -12.46 -17.11 -13.78
CA PHE A 31 -12.83 -16.06 -14.72
C PHE A 31 -14.06 -16.51 -15.54
N GLU A 32 -14.76 -15.56 -16.16
CA GLU A 32 -15.97 -15.83 -16.97
C GLU A 32 -15.73 -16.83 -18.10
N ASN A 33 -14.48 -16.91 -18.60
CA ASN A 33 -14.05 -17.88 -19.62
C ASN A 33 -13.66 -19.26 -19.06
N GLY A 34 -13.88 -19.51 -17.76
CA GLY A 34 -13.62 -20.79 -17.09
C GLY A 34 -12.17 -21.02 -16.66
N THR A 35 -11.24 -20.11 -16.94
CA THR A 35 -9.84 -20.22 -16.51
C THR A 35 -9.65 -19.73 -15.07
N ARG A 36 -8.50 -20.06 -14.46
CA ARG A 36 -8.10 -19.56 -13.15
C ARG A 36 -6.79 -18.80 -13.26
N SER A 37 -6.50 -17.94 -12.30
CA SER A 37 -5.15 -17.37 -12.17
C SER A 37 -4.17 -18.50 -11.87
N GLU A 38 -3.30 -18.79 -12.82
CA GLU A 38 -2.21 -19.73 -12.64
C GLU A 38 -1.12 -19.12 -11.75
N PRO A 39 -0.49 -19.89 -10.86
CA PRO A 39 0.67 -19.41 -10.10
C PRO A 39 1.79 -19.01 -11.05
N VAL A 40 2.19 -17.74 -11.01
CA VAL A 40 3.35 -17.25 -11.75
C VAL A 40 4.55 -17.21 -10.81
N PRO A 41 5.75 -17.69 -11.23
CA PRO A 41 6.95 -17.51 -10.44
C PRO A 41 7.13 -16.04 -10.05
N THR A 42 7.23 -15.77 -8.76
CA THR A 42 7.42 -14.42 -8.23
C THR A 42 8.53 -14.41 -7.19
N THR A 43 9.13 -13.24 -7.00
CA THR A 43 10.00 -12.99 -5.87
C THR A 43 9.19 -12.43 -4.71
N PHE A 44 9.62 -12.70 -3.49
CA PHE A 44 9.02 -12.19 -2.27
C PHE A 44 10.11 -11.53 -1.43
N LYS A 45 9.86 -10.30 -0.99
CA LYS A 45 10.73 -9.57 -0.06
C LYS A 45 9.93 -9.28 1.20
N ALA A 46 10.31 -9.93 2.30
CA ALA A 46 9.78 -9.59 3.61
C ALA A 46 10.33 -8.22 4.04
N LEU A 47 9.45 -7.32 4.46
CA LEU A 47 9.80 -6.00 4.99
C LEU A 47 9.25 -5.94 6.41
N VAL A 48 10.13 -5.67 7.37
CA VAL A 48 9.76 -5.66 8.79
C VAL A 48 9.72 -4.21 9.27
N ASN A 49 8.63 -3.83 9.92
CA ASN A 49 8.33 -2.47 10.39
C ASN A 49 8.13 -1.45 9.25
N GLY A 50 7.76 -0.23 9.66
CA GLY A 50 7.38 0.83 8.73
C GLY A 50 8.53 1.42 7.92
N LYS A 51 9.73 1.58 8.49
CA LYS A 51 10.83 2.28 7.79
C LYS A 51 11.21 1.57 6.49
N GLU A 52 11.60 0.30 6.56
CA GLU A 52 12.01 -0.49 5.40
C GLU A 52 10.85 -0.69 4.41
N ALA A 53 9.64 -0.90 4.94
CA ALA A 53 8.44 -1.07 4.12
C ALA A 53 8.09 0.20 3.31
N PHE A 54 8.07 1.36 3.95
CA PHE A 54 7.72 2.63 3.30
C PHE A 54 8.83 3.11 2.36
N GLU A 55 10.10 2.95 2.71
CA GLU A 55 11.22 3.31 1.82
C GLU A 55 11.20 2.48 0.52
N GLU A 56 11.00 1.16 0.61
CA GLU A 56 10.84 0.31 -0.58
C GLU A 56 9.60 0.71 -1.39
N LEU A 57 8.48 0.96 -0.73
CA LEU A 57 7.24 1.35 -1.41
C LEU A 57 7.41 2.68 -2.16
N HIS A 58 8.06 3.67 -1.56
CA HIS A 58 8.42 4.92 -2.21
C HIS A 58 9.21 4.68 -3.49
N ASP A 59 10.25 3.85 -3.43
CA ASP A 59 11.12 3.60 -4.57
C ASP A 59 10.41 2.83 -5.68
N ARG A 60 9.49 1.91 -5.33
CA ARG A 60 8.64 1.23 -6.31
C ARG A 60 7.70 2.20 -7.04
N ILE A 61 7.11 3.15 -6.31
CA ILE A 61 6.21 4.15 -6.89
C ILE A 61 7.00 5.13 -7.78
N ALA A 62 8.13 5.63 -7.30
CA ALA A 62 8.99 6.54 -8.06
C ALA A 62 9.46 5.92 -9.39
N ASN A 63 9.77 4.62 -9.39
CA ASN A 63 10.21 3.89 -10.58
C ASN A 63 9.08 3.24 -11.39
N ALA A 64 7.81 3.48 -11.06
CA ALA A 64 6.69 2.87 -11.76
C ALA A 64 6.62 3.31 -13.24
N GLN A 65 6.44 2.32 -14.14
CA GLN A 65 6.50 2.54 -15.59
C GLN A 65 5.11 2.61 -16.26
N HIS A 66 4.09 1.99 -15.66
CA HIS A 66 2.77 1.82 -16.28
C HIS A 66 1.63 2.32 -15.39
N SER A 67 1.44 1.70 -14.23
CA SER A 67 0.38 2.06 -13.28
C SER A 67 0.83 1.94 -11.84
N ILE A 68 0.13 2.64 -10.96
CA ILE A 68 0.24 2.58 -9.51
C ILE A 68 -1.17 2.39 -8.98
N ASP A 69 -1.41 1.24 -8.36
CA ASP A 69 -2.73 0.82 -7.91
C ASP A 69 -2.67 0.52 -6.41
N ILE A 70 -3.33 1.36 -5.61
CA ILE A 70 -3.30 1.30 -4.14
C ILE A 70 -4.70 0.95 -3.64
N ALA A 71 -4.84 -0.16 -2.92
CA ALA A 71 -6.03 -0.50 -2.17
C ALA A 71 -5.69 -0.43 -0.68
N ILE A 72 -6.30 0.49 0.05
CA ILE A 72 -5.92 0.77 1.43
C ILE A 72 -7.12 1.15 2.27
N TRP A 73 -7.05 0.81 3.55
CA TRP A 73 -8.10 1.15 4.51
C TRP A 73 -8.03 2.63 4.92
N GLY A 74 -6.83 3.19 5.00
CA GLY A 74 -6.61 4.58 5.29
C GLY A 74 -5.50 5.22 4.47
N PHE A 75 -5.69 6.47 4.05
CA PHE A 75 -4.77 7.18 3.16
C PHE A 75 -4.55 8.61 3.64
N GLN A 76 -3.28 8.96 3.94
CA GLN A 76 -2.86 10.30 4.32
C GLN A 76 -1.86 10.83 3.27
N PRO A 77 -2.29 11.72 2.36
CA PRO A 77 -1.47 12.24 1.28
C PRO A 77 -0.19 12.95 1.75
N SER A 78 -0.24 13.69 2.87
CA SER A 78 0.91 14.42 3.41
C SER A 78 1.98 13.54 4.08
N MET A 79 1.75 12.22 4.17
CA MET A 79 2.67 11.31 4.83
C MET A 79 3.96 11.14 4.01
N HIS A 80 5.10 11.18 4.72
CA HIS A 80 6.42 10.91 4.13
C HIS A 80 6.80 9.45 4.34
N PHE A 81 7.00 8.74 3.23
CA PHE A 81 7.51 7.37 3.26
C PHE A 81 9.02 7.32 3.55
N LYS A 82 9.76 8.32 3.05
CA LYS A 82 11.18 8.55 3.36
C LYS A 82 11.30 9.74 4.30
N ARG A 83 11.94 9.55 5.46
CA ARG A 83 12.13 10.60 6.47
C ARG A 83 13.52 11.23 6.38
N ASP A 84 13.92 11.61 5.16
CA ASP A 84 15.22 12.18 4.83
C ASP A 84 15.20 13.71 4.68
N GLY A 85 14.00 14.32 4.76
CA GLY A 85 13.78 15.76 4.58
C GLY A 85 13.93 16.25 3.13
N LYS A 86 14.02 15.34 2.16
CA LYS A 86 14.25 15.66 0.73
C LYS A 86 13.24 14.99 -0.18
N SER A 87 12.88 13.75 0.12
CA SER A 87 11.94 12.96 -0.66
C SER A 87 10.53 13.54 -0.53
N PRO A 88 9.73 13.57 -1.61
CA PRO A 88 8.38 14.10 -1.57
C PRO A 88 7.47 13.28 -0.66
N CYS A 89 6.39 13.90 -0.20
CA CYS A 89 5.29 13.16 0.43
C CYS A 89 4.59 12.25 -0.59
N ILE A 90 3.84 11.26 -0.11
CA ILE A 90 3.19 10.28 -0.99
C ILE A 90 2.19 10.93 -1.95
N GLY A 91 1.47 11.96 -1.51
CA GLY A 91 0.55 12.72 -2.36
C GLY A 91 1.27 13.35 -3.55
N ASP A 92 2.34 14.10 -3.28
CA ASP A 92 3.12 14.76 -4.33
C ASP A 92 3.78 13.76 -5.26
N LEU A 93 4.32 12.66 -4.72
CA LEU A 93 4.90 11.60 -5.55
C LEU A 93 3.87 11.02 -6.53
N LEU A 94 2.66 10.71 -6.05
CA LEU A 94 1.61 10.18 -6.91
C LEU A 94 1.14 11.19 -7.96
N ILE A 95 1.04 12.48 -7.61
CA ILE A 95 0.74 13.56 -8.54
C ILE A 95 1.84 13.65 -9.62
N GLN A 96 3.11 13.63 -9.22
CA GLN A 96 4.25 13.64 -10.16
C GLN A 96 4.16 12.46 -11.15
N LYS A 97 3.90 11.25 -10.67
CA LYS A 97 3.75 10.07 -11.55
C LYS A 97 2.53 10.19 -12.48
N ALA A 98 1.43 10.77 -12.00
CA ALA A 98 0.28 11.04 -12.85
C ALA A 98 0.60 12.06 -13.96
N LEU A 99 1.35 13.12 -13.64
CA LEU A 99 1.82 14.12 -14.60
C LEU A 99 2.81 13.55 -15.63
N GLU A 100 3.60 12.55 -15.24
CA GLU A 100 4.43 11.74 -16.15
C GLU A 100 3.62 10.78 -17.05
N GLY A 101 2.29 10.80 -16.96
CA GLY A 101 1.39 9.96 -17.74
C GLY A 101 1.22 8.54 -17.20
N LYS A 102 1.61 8.27 -15.94
CA LYS A 102 1.37 6.96 -15.30
C LYS A 102 -0.05 6.91 -14.77
N LYS A 103 -0.70 5.75 -14.89
CA LYS A 103 -2.07 5.57 -14.42
C LYS A 103 -2.09 5.33 -12.91
N VAL A 104 -2.49 6.33 -12.14
CA VAL A 104 -2.62 6.23 -10.67
C VAL A 104 -4.07 5.98 -10.29
N ARG A 105 -4.34 4.91 -9.52
CA ARG A 105 -5.67 4.57 -8.99
C ARG A 105 -5.55 4.28 -7.50
N ILE A 106 -6.43 4.89 -6.71
CA ILE A 106 -6.47 4.69 -5.26
C ILE A 106 -7.89 4.28 -4.89
N LEU A 107 -8.02 3.09 -4.31
CA LEU A 107 -9.25 2.58 -3.71
C LEU A 107 -9.09 2.70 -2.19
N VAL A 108 -9.78 3.68 -1.61
CA VAL A 108 -9.78 3.90 -0.16
C VAL A 108 -11.11 3.42 0.41
N TRP A 109 -11.06 2.63 1.47
CA TRP A 109 -12.26 2.22 2.17
C TRP A 109 -13.00 3.43 2.78
N SER A 110 -14.32 3.49 2.60
CA SER A 110 -15.16 4.53 3.18
C SER A 110 -16.51 4.00 3.66
N LEU A 111 -16.95 4.45 4.84
CA LEU A 111 -18.33 4.34 5.30
C LEU A 111 -19.20 5.48 4.73
N PRO A 112 -20.50 5.23 4.45
CA PRO A 112 -21.44 6.28 4.06
C PRO A 112 -21.41 7.45 5.06
N GLY A 113 -21.34 8.68 4.55
CA GLY A 113 -21.25 9.88 5.37
C GLY A 113 -19.89 10.10 6.06
N ASN A 114 -18.83 9.40 5.65
CA ASN A 114 -17.48 9.49 6.24
C ASN A 114 -17.44 9.19 7.75
N ILE A 115 -18.40 8.43 8.27
CA ILE A 115 -18.58 8.20 9.72
C ILE A 115 -17.34 7.56 10.37
N GLN A 116 -16.47 6.89 9.60
CA GLN A 116 -15.19 6.38 10.07
C GLN A 116 -14.24 7.44 10.65
N THR A 117 -14.33 8.68 10.18
CA THR A 117 -13.53 9.80 10.73
C THR A 117 -13.90 10.15 12.17
N PHE A 118 -15.06 9.68 12.67
CA PHE A 118 -15.50 9.89 14.06
C PHE A 118 -14.64 9.10 15.05
N SER A 119 -14.31 7.84 14.74
CA SER A 119 -13.57 6.97 15.66
C SER A 119 -12.06 6.89 15.35
N GLU A 120 -11.68 7.00 14.08
CA GLU A 120 -10.31 6.65 13.65
C GLU A 120 -9.76 7.66 12.62
N ALA A 121 -8.45 7.93 12.66
CA ALA A 121 -7.77 8.90 11.80
C ALA A 121 -7.41 8.30 10.42
N ASN A 122 -8.33 7.55 9.82
CA ASN A 122 -7.99 6.68 8.69
C ASN A 122 -7.89 7.41 7.36
N LEU A 123 -8.55 8.56 7.18
CA LEU A 123 -8.48 9.33 5.92
C LEU A 123 -7.49 10.49 6.01
N GLY A 124 -6.39 10.29 6.76
CA GLY A 124 -5.55 11.39 7.20
C GLY A 124 -6.32 12.33 8.12
N ASN A 125 -5.95 13.61 8.14
CA ASN A 125 -6.59 14.62 8.99
C ASN A 125 -7.90 15.18 8.40
N LYS A 126 -8.57 14.44 7.51
CA LYS A 126 -9.85 14.85 6.92
C LYS A 126 -10.88 15.02 8.06
N PRO A 127 -11.34 16.24 8.34
CA PRO A 127 -12.14 16.50 9.53
C PRO A 127 -13.54 15.94 9.33
N GLY A 128 -13.85 14.85 10.02
CA GLY A 128 -15.23 14.38 10.15
C GLY A 128 -16.10 15.33 10.95
N VAL A 129 -15.51 16.06 11.89
CA VAL A 129 -16.22 16.96 12.80
C VAL A 129 -15.26 18.02 13.32
N TRP A 130 -15.79 19.22 13.55
CA TRP A 130 -15.19 20.42 14.14
C TRP A 130 -14.61 20.26 15.56
N LEU A 131 -14.34 19.03 16.02
CA LEU A 131 -14.10 18.67 17.43
C LEU A 131 -12.94 17.70 17.67
N LYS A 132 -12.19 17.27 16.64
CA LYS A 132 -10.96 16.51 16.90
C LYS A 132 -9.80 17.46 17.10
N ASP A 133 -9.22 17.41 18.31
CA ASP A 133 -7.95 18.05 18.63
C ASP A 133 -6.89 17.63 17.60
N LYS A 134 -5.97 18.56 17.28
CA LYS A 134 -4.83 18.26 16.41
C LYS A 134 -4.13 16.99 16.92
N VAL A 135 -3.99 16.00 16.04
CA VAL A 135 -3.17 14.82 16.35
C VAL A 135 -1.74 15.28 16.61
N GLU A 136 -1.17 14.88 17.74
CA GLU A 136 0.17 15.28 18.15
C GLU A 136 1.20 14.90 17.08
N GLY A 137 2.03 15.86 16.67
CA GLY A 137 3.05 15.67 15.63
C GLY A 137 2.61 16.00 14.20
N VAL A 138 1.34 16.38 13.96
CA VAL A 138 0.86 16.82 12.65
C VAL A 138 0.89 18.35 12.53
N THR A 139 1.54 18.89 11.50
CA THR A 139 1.58 20.33 11.25
C THR A 139 0.26 20.84 10.65
N SER A 140 -0.04 22.14 10.79
CA SER A 140 -1.22 22.74 10.14
C SER A 140 -1.19 22.59 8.62
N GLU A 141 -0.01 22.71 8.02
CA GLU A 141 0.17 22.56 6.58
C GLU A 141 -0.19 21.16 6.10
N GLN A 142 0.17 20.12 6.87
CA GLN A 142 -0.21 18.73 6.56
C GLN A 142 -1.72 18.54 6.67
N VAL A 143 -2.36 19.12 7.69
CA VAL A 143 -3.81 19.06 7.85
C VAL A 143 -4.52 19.73 6.67
N ASP A 144 -4.04 20.89 6.23
CA ASP A 144 -4.63 21.60 5.11
C ASP A 144 -4.43 20.82 3.80
N TYR A 145 -3.25 20.27 3.56
CA TYR A 145 -2.96 19.43 2.40
C TYR A 145 -3.88 18.18 2.34
N ASP A 146 -4.03 17.48 3.46
CA ASP A 146 -4.85 16.26 3.54
C ASP A 146 -6.36 16.52 3.31
N ARG A 147 -6.83 17.76 3.40
CA ARG A 147 -8.25 18.10 3.17
C ARG A 147 -8.59 18.21 1.69
N VAL A 148 -7.66 18.68 0.88
CA VAL A 148 -7.88 19.10 -0.51
C VAL A 148 -7.50 18.05 -1.54
N VAL A 149 -6.68 17.06 -1.16
CA VAL A 149 -6.26 15.93 -2.01
C VAL A 149 -7.16 14.72 -1.77
#